data_AF-A0A1A2NP44-F1
#
_entry.id   AF-A0A1A2NP44-F1
#
_cell.length_a   1.000
_cell.length_b   1.000
_cell.length_c   1.000
_cell.angle_alpha   90.00
_cell.angle_beta   90.00
_cell.angle_gamma   90.00
#
_symmetry.space_group_name_H-M   'P 1'
#
loop_
_entity.id
_entity.type
_entity.pdbx_description
1 polymer ?
#
loop_
_entity_poly.entity_id
_entity_poly.type
_entity_poly.pdbx_seq_one_letter_code
_entity_poly.pdbx_strand_id
1 'polypeptide(L)'
;MGIVTSTSETAFTQSAETVYDFVTNPENWTKTYPGSAHIGGLPELPLRVGDTWEEAGPDSDRIFTWQLAAAVRPTLFVFTSIGRLGHDRDGNGGMEGRITVAYRFTRPGQDVTLFSRTMTIEAFKHAPLPDQLFQQVNPAKIDAYHEAVAGELAKSRD
;
A
#
# COMPACT_ATOMS: atom_id res chain seq x y z
N MET A 1 21.26 -6.02 7.52
CA MET A 1 19.89 -5.75 7.09
C MET A 1 19.38 -7.02 6.49
N GLY A 2 18.20 -7.49 6.89
CA GLY A 2 17.41 -8.43 6.10
C GLY A 2 16.45 -7.64 5.22
N ILE A 3 16.30 -8.03 3.96
CA ILE A 3 15.37 -7.41 3.02
C ILE A 3 14.51 -8.51 2.43
N VAL A 4 13.19 -8.35 2.54
CA VAL A 4 12.22 -9.24 1.91
C VAL A 4 11.40 -8.41 0.94
N THR A 5 11.40 -8.81 -0.33
CA THR A 5 10.67 -8.13 -1.39
C THR A 5 9.78 -9.11 -2.12
N SER A 6 8.56 -8.68 -2.40
CA SER A 6 7.60 -9.40 -3.23
C SER A 6 6.95 -8.44 -4.20
N THR A 7 6.70 -8.92 -5.41
CA THR A 7 6.00 -8.19 -6.46
C THR A 7 4.91 -9.11 -7.00
N SER A 8 3.71 -8.56 -7.19
CA SER A 8 2.68 -9.20 -8.01
C SER A 8 2.12 -8.23 -9.03
N GLU A 9 1.58 -8.78 -10.12
CA GLU A 9 1.08 -8.04 -11.27
C GLU A 9 -0.29 -8.55 -11.68
N THR A 10 -1.18 -7.64 -12.08
CA THR A 10 -2.52 -8.00 -12.55
C THR A 10 -2.92 -7.09 -13.70
N ALA A 11 -3.54 -7.67 -14.72
CA ALA A 11 -4.08 -6.95 -15.86
C ALA A 11 -5.51 -6.47 -15.57
N PHE A 12 -5.76 -5.20 -15.82
CA PHE A 12 -7.04 -4.53 -15.69
C PHE A 12 -7.52 -4.06 -17.07
N THR A 13 -8.84 -4.07 -17.27
CA THR A 13 -9.48 -3.52 -18.48
C THR A 13 -9.78 -2.02 -18.36
N GLN A 14 -9.68 -1.47 -17.15
CA GLN A 14 -9.76 -0.04 -16.89
C GLN A 14 -8.47 0.67 -17.35
N SER A 15 -8.58 1.97 -17.62
CA SER A 15 -7.41 2.79 -17.97
C SER A 15 -6.43 2.90 -16.80
N ALA A 16 -5.16 3.14 -17.11
CA ALA A 16 -4.12 3.30 -16.08
C ALA A 16 -4.46 4.42 -15.09
N GLU A 17 -5.06 5.51 -15.58
CA GLU A 17 -5.58 6.63 -14.80
C GLU A 17 -6.64 6.18 -13.80
N THR A 18 -7.62 5.40 -14.24
CA THR A 18 -8.70 4.92 -13.36
C THR A 18 -8.16 4.00 -12.27
N VAL A 19 -7.29 3.05 -12.60
CA VAL A 19 -6.68 2.16 -11.60
C VAL A 19 -5.81 2.97 -10.65
N TYR A 20 -4.98 3.89 -11.18
CA TYR A 20 -4.11 4.76 -10.40
C TYR A 20 -4.90 5.59 -9.40
N ASP A 21 -5.90 6.36 -9.85
CA ASP A 21 -6.68 7.27 -9.00
C ASP A 21 -7.38 6.50 -7.87
N PHE A 22 -7.83 5.28 -8.16
CA PHE A 22 -8.44 4.42 -7.16
C PHE A 22 -7.44 3.94 -6.09
N VAL A 23 -6.32 3.34 -6.49
CA VAL A 23 -5.38 2.71 -5.53
C VAL A 23 -4.48 3.70 -4.80
N THR A 24 -4.33 4.91 -5.36
CA THR A 24 -3.54 6.00 -4.76
C THR A 24 -4.35 6.89 -3.83
N ASN A 25 -5.67 6.66 -3.70
CA ASN A 25 -6.49 7.20 -2.61
C ASN A 25 -6.47 6.22 -1.42
N PRO A 26 -5.80 6.54 -0.30
CA PRO A 26 -5.75 5.65 0.86
C PRO A 26 -7.10 5.31 1.47
N GLU A 27 -8.13 6.17 1.34
CA GLU A 27 -9.47 5.85 1.87
C GLU A 27 -10.04 4.56 1.28
N ASN A 28 -9.69 4.24 0.03
CA ASN A 28 -10.13 3.02 -0.64
C ASN A 28 -9.47 1.76 -0.06
N TRP A 29 -8.38 1.87 0.70
CA TRP A 29 -7.70 0.71 1.27
C TRP A 29 -8.57 -0.04 2.27
N THR A 30 -9.45 0.66 2.98
CA THR A 30 -10.46 0.03 3.87
C THR A 30 -11.43 -0.89 3.13
N LYS A 31 -11.55 -0.74 1.80
CA LYS A 31 -12.39 -1.57 0.93
C LYS A 31 -11.62 -2.75 0.33
N THR A 32 -10.29 -2.64 0.21
CA THR A 32 -9.51 -3.56 -0.62
C THR A 32 -8.36 -4.26 0.08
N TYR A 33 -7.76 -3.67 1.12
CA TYR A 33 -6.61 -4.25 1.82
C TYR A 33 -7.05 -5.03 3.07
N PRO A 34 -6.84 -6.36 3.12
CA PRO A 34 -7.20 -7.15 4.28
C PRO A 34 -6.50 -6.68 5.54
N GLY A 35 -7.29 -6.25 6.53
CA GLY A 35 -6.77 -5.76 7.81
C GLY A 35 -6.59 -4.24 7.89
N SER A 36 -6.81 -3.49 6.81
CA SER A 36 -6.99 -2.04 6.87
C SER A 36 -8.43 -1.73 7.24
N ALA A 37 -8.67 -1.02 8.34
CA ALA A 37 -10.01 -0.65 8.78
C ALA A 37 -10.17 0.87 8.93
N HIS A 38 -9.08 1.57 9.21
CA HIS A 38 -9.10 3.00 9.48
C HIS A 38 -7.94 3.71 8.78
N ILE A 39 -8.25 4.86 8.18
CA ILE A 39 -7.29 5.80 7.62
C ILE A 39 -7.41 7.10 8.39
N GLY A 40 -6.28 7.57 8.92
CA GLY A 40 -6.19 8.75 9.77
C GLY A 40 -5.29 9.82 9.15
N GLY A 41 -5.53 11.08 9.50
CA GLY A 41 -4.65 12.20 9.13
C GLY A 41 -4.44 12.40 7.62
N LEU A 42 -5.34 11.87 6.78
CA LEU A 42 -5.19 11.92 5.33
C LEU A 42 -5.34 13.37 4.80
N PRO A 43 -4.35 13.91 4.07
CA PRO A 43 -4.47 15.21 3.42
C PRO A 43 -5.46 15.23 2.26
N GLU A 44 -5.72 16.44 1.73
CA GLU A 44 -6.51 16.61 0.51
C GLU A 44 -5.86 15.91 -0.69
N LEU A 45 -6.65 15.19 -1.47
CA LEU A 45 -6.20 14.49 -2.67
C LEU A 45 -6.14 15.42 -3.89
N PRO A 46 -5.23 15.21 -4.85
CA PRO A 46 -4.20 14.17 -4.86
C PRO A 46 -3.04 14.48 -3.92
N LEU A 47 -2.51 13.43 -3.28
CA LEU A 47 -1.35 13.53 -2.38
C LEU A 47 -0.11 14.10 -3.08
N ARG A 48 0.70 14.83 -2.32
CA ARG A 48 1.98 15.42 -2.74
C ARG A 48 3.14 14.73 -2.05
N VAL A 49 4.29 14.68 -2.71
CA VAL A 49 5.51 14.13 -2.11
C VAL A 49 5.79 14.80 -0.77
N GLY A 50 5.98 14.00 0.27
CA GLY A 50 6.14 14.43 1.65
C GLY A 50 4.89 14.32 2.51
N ASP A 51 3.69 14.26 1.91
CA ASP A 51 2.43 14.07 2.63
C ASP A 51 2.43 12.76 3.41
N THR A 52 1.80 12.79 4.58
CA THR A 52 1.73 11.64 5.50
C THR A 52 0.30 11.31 5.86
N TRP A 53 0.03 10.02 6.11
CA TRP A 53 -1.26 9.53 6.61
C TRP A 53 -1.03 8.30 7.48
N GLU A 54 -2.05 7.91 8.23
CA GLU A 54 -2.04 6.76 9.12
C GLU A 54 -2.95 5.65 8.60
N GLU A 55 -2.55 4.41 8.84
CA GLU A 55 -3.35 3.21 8.60
C GLU A 55 -3.41 2.38 9.89
N ALA A 56 -4.60 1.94 10.26
CA ALA A 56 -4.81 1.04 11.38
C ALA A 56 -5.80 -0.08 11.05
N GLY A 57 -5.60 -1.22 11.72
CA GLY A 57 -6.54 -2.34 11.67
C GLY A 57 -7.76 -2.16 12.58
N PRO A 58 -8.69 -3.13 12.60
CA PRO A 58 -9.96 -3.03 13.32
C PRO A 58 -9.82 -2.68 14.80
N ASP A 59 -8.80 -3.25 15.45
CA ASP A 59 -8.55 -3.03 16.88
C ASP A 59 -7.86 -1.69 17.18
N SER A 60 -7.42 -0.95 16.14
CA SER A 60 -6.77 0.37 16.22
C SER A 60 -5.57 0.44 17.20
N ASP A 61 -4.97 -0.70 17.51
CA ASP A 61 -3.87 -0.86 18.47
C ASP A 61 -2.48 -0.82 17.80
N ARG A 62 -2.44 -1.02 16.47
CA ARG A 62 -1.24 -0.99 15.64
C ARG A 62 -1.43 -0.03 14.49
N ILE A 63 -0.78 1.13 14.60
CA ILE A 63 -0.81 2.20 13.62
C ILE A 63 0.47 2.19 12.79
N PHE A 64 0.31 2.28 11.48
CA PHE A 64 1.39 2.49 10.53
C PHE A 64 1.27 3.91 9.99
N THR A 65 2.30 4.72 10.18
CA THR A 65 2.38 6.03 9.55
C THR A 65 3.09 5.90 8.21
N TRP A 66 2.49 6.39 7.15
CA TRP A 66 3.00 6.38 5.78
C TRP A 66 3.42 7.77 5.35
N GLN A 67 4.39 7.84 4.44
CA GLN A 67 4.79 9.07 3.75
C GLN A 67 4.88 8.82 2.24
N LEU A 68 4.33 9.73 1.44
CA LEU A 68 4.46 9.70 -0.01
C LEU A 68 5.89 10.08 -0.42
N ALA A 69 6.59 9.16 -1.09
CA ALA A 69 7.96 9.36 -1.57
C ALA A 69 8.02 9.77 -3.05
N ALA A 70 7.11 9.27 -3.88
CA ALA A 70 7.02 9.64 -5.29
C ALA A 70 5.60 9.47 -5.83
N ALA A 71 5.16 10.40 -6.67
CA ALA A 71 3.91 10.31 -7.41
C ALA A 71 4.08 10.85 -8.83
N VAL A 72 3.83 10.02 -9.84
CA VAL A 72 3.80 10.38 -11.26
C VAL A 72 2.56 9.73 -11.85
N ARG A 73 1.48 10.49 -11.99
CA ARG A 73 0.23 9.97 -12.56
C ARG A 73 0.37 9.75 -14.08
N PRO A 74 -0.07 8.61 -14.65
CA PRO A 74 -0.64 7.43 -13.99
C PRO A 74 0.38 6.29 -13.76
N THR A 75 1.69 6.53 -13.82
CA THR A 75 2.71 5.48 -13.99
C THR A 75 3.38 5.00 -12.71
N LEU A 76 3.47 5.82 -11.67
CA LEU A 76 4.25 5.52 -10.46
C LEU A 76 3.61 6.13 -9.20
N PHE A 77 3.53 5.34 -8.15
CA PHE A 77 3.21 5.81 -6.80
C PHE A 77 4.03 5.01 -5.78
N VAL A 78 4.81 5.69 -4.96
CA VAL A 78 5.70 5.04 -3.98
C VAL A 78 5.53 5.71 -2.63
N PHE A 79 5.24 4.92 -1.60
CA PHE A 79 5.13 5.40 -0.24
C PHE A 79 5.87 4.48 0.72
N THR A 80 6.27 5.03 1.85
CA THR A 80 7.14 4.35 2.81
C THR A 80 6.66 4.60 4.23
N SER A 81 6.76 3.60 5.09
CA SER A 81 6.39 3.72 6.50
C SER A 81 7.39 4.62 7.22
N ILE A 82 6.98 5.63 7.98
CA ILE A 82 7.88 6.43 8.82
C ILE A 82 7.66 6.09 10.30
N GLY A 83 8.70 6.27 11.12
CA GLY A 83 8.63 5.97 12.55
C GLY A 83 8.69 4.48 12.87
N ARG A 84 8.04 4.08 13.98
CA ARG A 84 7.96 2.69 14.45
C ARG A 84 6.82 1.97 13.70
N LEU A 85 7.02 0.73 13.30
CA LEU A 85 5.98 -0.06 12.65
C LEU A 85 4.97 -0.55 13.70
N GLY A 86 3.69 -0.19 13.55
CA GLY A 86 2.62 -0.64 14.45
C GLY A 86 2.69 -0.02 15.84
N HIS A 87 2.90 1.30 15.92
CA HIS A 87 2.87 2.05 17.19
C HIS A 87 1.43 2.26 17.69
N ASP A 88 1.28 2.62 18.96
CA ASP A 88 -0.01 3.04 19.51
C ASP A 88 -0.35 4.51 19.17
N ARG A 89 -1.51 5.00 19.61
CA ARG A 89 -1.98 6.37 19.32
C ARG A 89 -1.09 7.48 19.89
N ASP A 90 -0.32 7.18 20.93
CA ASP A 90 0.62 8.13 21.55
C ASP A 90 2.01 8.05 20.90
N GLY A 91 2.17 7.20 19.88
CA GLY A 91 3.45 6.97 19.19
C GLY A 91 4.39 6.03 19.94
N ASN A 92 3.91 5.35 20.99
CA ASN A 92 4.72 4.44 21.78
C ASN A 92 4.71 3.02 21.19
N GLY A 93 5.72 2.24 21.59
CA GLY A 93 5.87 0.86 21.13
C GLY A 93 6.23 0.74 19.65
N GLY A 94 5.70 -0.30 19.00
CA GLY A 94 6.03 -0.65 17.63
C GLY A 94 7.45 -1.21 17.45
N MET A 95 7.83 -1.42 16.19
CA MET A 95 9.07 -2.12 15.82
C MET A 95 9.98 -1.24 14.95
N GLU A 96 11.29 -1.43 15.06
CA GLU A 96 12.25 -0.79 14.15
C GLU A 96 12.31 -1.54 12.83
N GLY A 97 11.96 -0.86 11.75
CA GLY A 97 12.05 -1.39 10.40
C GLY A 97 11.53 -0.39 9.40
N ARG A 98 11.49 -0.81 8.13
CA ARG A 98 10.91 -0.01 7.06
C ARG A 98 10.08 -0.88 6.14
N ILE A 99 8.92 -0.38 5.76
CA ILE A 99 8.09 -0.93 4.68
C ILE A 99 8.05 0.11 3.57
N THR A 100 8.35 -0.29 2.35
CA THR A 100 8.18 0.53 1.16
C THR A 100 7.26 -0.20 0.19
N VAL A 101 6.25 0.51 -0.30
CA VAL A 101 5.31 0.01 -1.29
C VAL A 101 5.45 0.84 -2.56
N ALA A 102 5.57 0.18 -3.71
CA ALA A 102 5.70 0.80 -5.01
C ALA A 102 4.65 0.24 -5.97
N TYR A 103 3.89 1.13 -6.60
CA TYR A 103 2.94 0.85 -7.65
C TYR A 103 3.51 1.29 -8.99
N ARG A 104 3.41 0.43 -10.00
CA ARG A 104 3.76 0.72 -11.38
C ARG A 104 2.61 0.34 -12.31
N PHE A 105 2.36 1.20 -13.29
CA PHE A 105 1.33 0.97 -14.29
C PHE A 105 1.93 1.04 -15.68
N THR A 106 1.67 0.02 -16.48
CA THR A 106 2.09 -0.04 -17.88
C THR A 106 0.92 -0.41 -18.76
N ARG A 107 1.02 -0.15 -20.07
CA ARG A 107 -0.02 -0.50 -21.06
C ARG A 107 0.57 -1.47 -22.10
N PRO A 108 0.63 -2.78 -21.80
CA PRO A 108 1.26 -3.74 -22.70
C PRO A 108 0.47 -4.02 -23.98
N GLY A 109 -0.80 -3.61 -24.04
CA GLY A 109 -1.68 -3.74 -25.20
C GLY A 109 -2.75 -2.67 -25.23
N GLN A 110 -3.51 -2.62 -26.32
CA GLN A 110 -4.67 -1.73 -26.42
C GLN A 110 -5.68 -2.10 -25.33
N ASP A 111 -6.15 -1.10 -24.58
CA ASP A 111 -7.18 -1.25 -23.53
C ASP A 111 -6.82 -2.20 -22.37
N VAL A 112 -5.52 -2.47 -22.17
CA VAL A 112 -5.00 -3.24 -21.03
C VAL A 112 -4.07 -2.38 -20.19
N THR A 113 -4.34 -2.31 -18.89
CA THR A 113 -3.43 -1.76 -17.88
C THR A 113 -2.83 -2.89 -17.07
N LEU A 114 -1.52 -3.05 -17.08
CA LEU A 114 -0.82 -3.92 -16.14
C LEU A 114 -0.43 -3.12 -14.90
N PHE A 115 -1.03 -3.46 -13.76
CA PHE A 115 -0.70 -2.90 -12.46
C PHE A 115 0.24 -3.86 -11.71
N SER A 116 1.43 -3.37 -11.36
CA SER A 116 2.46 -4.07 -10.60
C SER A 116 2.60 -3.43 -9.22
N ARG A 117 2.47 -4.21 -8.15
CA ARG A 117 2.64 -3.79 -6.76
C ARG A 117 3.83 -4.53 -6.15
N THR A 118 4.85 -3.77 -5.77
CA THR A 118 6.01 -4.26 -5.03
C THR A 118 5.93 -3.82 -3.58
N MET A 119 6.14 -4.74 -2.65
CA MET A 119 6.29 -4.46 -1.22
C MET A 119 7.65 -4.95 -0.74
N THR A 120 8.40 -4.06 -0.10
CA THR A 120 9.73 -4.32 0.45
C THR A 120 9.72 -4.06 1.95
N ILE A 121 10.16 -5.04 2.74
CA ILE A 121 10.35 -4.93 4.18
C ILE A 121 11.84 -5.02 4.50
N GLU A 122 12.35 -4.03 5.23
CA GLU A 122 13.73 -3.93 5.68
C GLU A 122 13.78 -4.11 7.21
N ALA A 123 14.47 -5.16 7.67
CA ALA A 123 14.69 -5.48 9.08
C ALA A 123 16.15 -5.22 9.47
N PHE A 124 16.37 -4.36 10.47
CA PHE A 124 17.71 -4.03 10.95
C PHE A 124 18.33 -5.21 11.71
N LYS A 125 19.67 -5.36 11.65
CA LYS A 125 20.36 -6.51 12.27
C LYS A 125 20.14 -6.59 13.78
N HIS A 126 20.06 -5.44 14.44
CA HIS A 126 19.89 -5.33 15.90
C HIS A 126 18.43 -5.38 16.34
N ALA A 127 17.48 -5.33 15.39
CA ALA A 127 16.06 -5.29 15.64
C ALA A 127 15.34 -6.18 14.60
N PRO A 128 15.40 -7.52 14.75
CA PRO A 128 14.70 -8.42 13.85
C PRO A 128 13.19 -8.20 13.93
N LEU A 129 12.52 -8.26 12.79
CA LEU A 129 11.06 -8.15 12.70
C LEU A 129 10.42 -9.53 12.89
N PRO A 130 9.21 -9.62 13.48
CA PRO A 130 8.52 -10.88 13.68
C PRO A 130 8.03 -11.47 12.35
N ASP A 131 7.98 -12.80 12.27
CA ASP A 131 7.55 -13.55 11.08
C ASP A 131 6.19 -13.10 10.53
N GLN A 132 5.26 -12.74 11.42
CA GLN A 132 3.93 -12.23 11.05
C GLN A 132 4.00 -11.01 10.13
N LEU A 133 5.02 -10.16 10.28
CA LEU A 133 5.18 -9.00 9.41
C LEU A 133 5.62 -9.41 8.00
N PHE A 134 6.49 -10.42 7.88
CA PHE A 134 6.90 -10.97 6.59
C PHE A 134 5.77 -11.71 5.87
N GLN A 135 4.76 -12.22 6.58
CA GLN A 135 3.58 -12.82 5.94
C GLN A 135 2.79 -11.82 5.08
N GLN A 136 2.92 -10.51 5.34
CA GLN A 136 2.24 -9.46 4.55
C GLN A 136 2.79 -9.35 3.13
N VAL A 137 4.04 -9.77 2.89
CA VAL A 137 4.64 -9.76 1.54
C VAL A 137 4.28 -11.00 0.72
N ASN A 138 3.54 -11.96 1.28
CA ASN A 138 3.13 -13.15 0.53
C ASN A 138 2.36 -12.73 -0.73
N PRO A 139 2.78 -13.14 -1.95
CA PRO A 139 2.09 -12.78 -3.19
C PRO A 139 0.57 -12.99 -3.14
N ALA A 140 0.09 -14.06 -2.49
CA ALA A 140 -1.33 -14.33 -2.34
C ALA A 140 -2.12 -13.20 -1.64
N LYS A 141 -1.47 -12.44 -0.74
CA LYS A 141 -2.08 -11.26 -0.09
C LYS A 141 -2.13 -10.06 -1.03
N ILE A 142 -1.12 -9.91 -1.89
CA ILE A 142 -1.07 -8.87 -2.93
C ILE A 142 -2.13 -9.17 -4.00
N ASP A 143 -2.28 -10.43 -4.40
CA ASP A 143 -3.27 -10.89 -5.36
C ASP A 143 -4.69 -10.66 -4.84
N ALA A 144 -4.97 -11.03 -3.59
CA ALA A 144 -6.26 -10.75 -2.96
C ALA A 144 -6.60 -9.26 -2.93
N TYR A 145 -5.59 -8.40 -2.72
CA TYR A 145 -5.75 -6.95 -2.83
C TYR A 145 -6.10 -6.52 -4.26
N HIS A 146 -5.41 -7.06 -5.28
CA HIS A 146 -5.72 -6.76 -6.69
C HIS A 146 -7.13 -7.24 -7.09
N GLU A 147 -7.55 -8.41 -6.62
CA GLU A 147 -8.91 -8.93 -6.83
C GLU A 147 -9.96 -8.01 -6.22
N ALA A 148 -9.73 -7.52 -5.00
CA ALA A 148 -10.64 -6.56 -4.35
C ALA A 148 -10.70 -5.22 -5.10
N VAL A 149 -9.56 -4.71 -5.58
CA VAL A 149 -9.51 -3.53 -6.45
C VAL A 149 -10.33 -3.75 -7.72
N ALA A 150 -10.18 -4.90 -8.39
CA ALA A 150 -10.94 -5.23 -9.58
C ALA A 150 -12.46 -5.27 -9.30
N GLY A 151 -12.85 -5.83 -8.15
CA GLY A 151 -14.24 -5.85 -7.69
C GLY A 151 -14.84 -4.45 -7.49
N GLU A 152 -14.12 -3.54 -6.83
CA GLU A 152 -14.58 -2.16 -6.60
C GLU A 152 -14.64 -1.34 -7.90
N LEU A 153 -13.65 -1.51 -8.78
CA LEU A 153 -13.63 -0.86 -10.09
C LEU A 153 -14.75 -1.37 -11.02
N ALA A 154 -15.20 -2.61 -10.86
CA ALA A 154 -16.34 -3.16 -11.59
C ALA A 154 -17.67 -2.53 -11.14
N LYS A 155 -17.85 -2.31 -9.83
CA LYS A 155 -19.07 -1.67 -9.28
C LYS A 155 -19.24 -0.22 -9.69
N SER A 156 -18.15 0.49 -9.93
CA SER A 156 -18.16 1.92 -10.29
C SER A 156 -18.52 2.18 -11.76
N ARG A 157 -18.81 1.13 -12.55
CA ARG A 157 -19.21 1.22 -13.97
C ARG A 157 -20.72 1.21 -14.19
N ASP A 158 -21.51 0.87 -13.17
CA ASP A 158 -22.98 0.85 -13.19
C ASP A 158 -23.56 2.15 -12.59
#